data_AF-A0A3B1E982-F1
#
_entry.id   AF-A0A3B1E982-F1
#
_cell.length_a   1.000
_cell.length_b   1.000
_cell.length_c   1.000
_cell.angle_alpha   90.00
_cell.angle_beta   90.00
_cell.angle_gamma   90.00
#
_symmetry.space_group_name_H-M   'P 1'
#
loop_
_entity.id
_entity.type
_entity.pdbx_description
1 polymer ?
#
loop_
_entity_poly.entity_id
_entity_poly.type
_entity_poly.pdbx_seq_one_letter_code
_entity_poly.pdbx_strand_id
1 'polypeptide(L)'
;MIGDRYGWVPLPNTIVKDEFETLLEHINDLDKKYLANWYTEDKNQLPESYVLKQREDKYIDYAAWEIVENKIRNILQDAASHSDLDNSTKDKYFISATESEAIEGIVPYLNTTEYQQKLLQLIPNLEQTDPTHIFGFFRNINTTTAIDDKFVSTDYDKAQKFKQNIKNILPNGNALSMDTSQITRDKLDEAYLYKFVTSVMKFLKHQIDKQVSQDNRSNNSNFEVEKLQQKHYLYQQ
;
A
#
# COMPACT_ATOMS: atom_id res chain seq x y z
N MET A 1 2.99 -3.70 -9.17
CA MET A 1 2.66 -5.07 -9.66
C MET A 1 1.71 -5.69 -8.66
N ILE A 2 0.64 -6.34 -9.11
CA ILE A 2 -0.38 -6.91 -8.22
C ILE A 2 -0.59 -8.39 -8.55
N GLY A 3 -0.46 -9.25 -7.53
CA GLY A 3 -0.65 -10.70 -7.62
C GLY A 3 -1.94 -11.17 -6.92
N ASP A 4 -2.13 -12.48 -6.81
CA ASP A 4 -3.34 -13.09 -6.23
C ASP A 4 -3.29 -13.31 -4.71
N ARG A 5 -2.26 -12.77 -4.05
CA ARG A 5 -2.15 -12.69 -2.60
C ARG A 5 -2.26 -11.22 -2.20
N TYR A 6 -3.13 -10.91 -1.23
CA TYR A 6 -3.50 -9.53 -0.90
C TYR A 6 -2.36 -8.75 -0.21
N GLY A 7 -1.42 -9.49 0.38
CA GLY A 7 -0.19 -8.95 0.93
C GLY A 7 -0.18 -8.98 2.45
N TRP A 8 0.97 -8.59 3.01
CA TRP A 8 1.17 -8.53 4.45
C TRP A 8 0.51 -7.26 5.02
N VAL A 9 -0.23 -7.41 6.12
CA VAL A 9 -0.85 -6.30 6.86
C VAL A 9 0.07 -5.92 8.03
N PRO A 10 0.71 -4.75 8.01
CA PRO A 10 1.61 -4.34 9.07
C PRO A 10 0.85 -4.08 10.37
N LEU A 11 1.54 -4.23 11.51
CA LEU A 11 1.02 -3.71 12.78
C LEU A 11 1.12 -2.18 12.78
N PRO A 12 0.13 -1.46 13.32
CA PRO A 12 0.26 -0.02 13.53
C PRO A 12 1.41 0.26 14.48
N ASN A 13 2.38 1.09 14.05
CA ASN A 13 3.48 1.51 14.92
C ASN A 13 2.98 2.36 16.10
N THR A 14 1.90 3.09 15.89
CA THR A 14 1.29 3.97 16.89
C THR A 14 -0.23 3.82 16.83
N ILE A 15 -0.87 3.76 17.98
CA ILE A 15 -2.34 3.74 18.14
C ILE A 15 -2.69 4.86 19.12
N VAL A 16 -3.64 5.73 18.76
CA VAL A 16 -4.05 6.83 19.65
C VAL A 16 -4.64 6.24 20.93
N LYS A 17 -4.43 6.89 22.08
CA LYS A 17 -4.86 6.37 23.39
C LYS A 17 -6.34 6.00 23.42
N ASP A 18 -7.22 6.92 23.05
CA ASP A 18 -8.67 6.69 23.05
C ASP A 18 -9.07 5.52 22.13
N GLU A 19 -8.40 5.39 20.98
CA GLU A 19 -8.57 4.27 20.05
C GLU A 19 -8.11 2.96 20.67
N PHE A 20 -6.94 2.94 21.31
CA PHE A 20 -6.40 1.75 21.96
C PHE A 20 -7.30 1.30 23.12
N GLU A 21 -7.74 2.24 23.96
CA GLU A 21 -8.66 1.98 25.07
C GLU A 21 -10.00 1.41 24.57
N THR A 22 -10.55 1.95 23.49
CA THR A 22 -11.75 1.40 22.82
C THR A 22 -11.53 -0.05 22.38
N LEU A 23 -10.39 -0.37 21.78
CA LEU A 23 -10.07 -1.74 21.37
C LEU A 23 -9.97 -2.69 22.57
N LEU A 24 -9.41 -2.23 23.70
CA LEU A 24 -9.28 -3.05 24.90
C LEU A 24 -10.65 -3.49 25.45
N GLU A 25 -11.74 -2.76 25.21
CA GLU A 25 -13.08 -3.18 25.64
C GLU A 25 -13.52 -4.52 25.01
N HIS A 26 -13.00 -4.83 23.82
CA HIS A 26 -13.33 -6.04 23.06
C HIS A 26 -12.28 -7.15 23.20
N ILE A 27 -11.27 -6.99 24.07
CA ILE A 27 -10.16 -7.93 24.23
C ILE A 27 -10.23 -8.61 25.60
N ASN A 28 -9.99 -9.92 25.66
CA ASN A 28 -9.93 -10.66 26.91
C ASN A 28 -8.68 -10.29 27.73
N ASP A 29 -8.70 -10.54 29.04
CA ASP A 29 -7.60 -10.11 29.95
C ASP A 29 -6.23 -10.74 29.63
N LEU A 30 -6.20 -11.93 29.04
CA LEU A 30 -4.94 -12.58 28.66
C LEU A 30 -4.31 -11.85 27.47
N ASP A 31 -5.11 -11.51 26.46
CA ASP A 31 -4.65 -10.82 25.28
C ASP A 31 -4.36 -9.33 25.55
N LYS A 32 -5.08 -8.69 26.49
CA LYS A 32 -4.72 -7.35 27.01
C LYS A 32 -3.30 -7.34 27.59
N LYS A 33 -2.98 -8.32 28.45
CA LYS A 33 -1.63 -8.47 29.01
C LYS A 33 -0.60 -8.75 27.93
N TYR A 34 -0.98 -9.52 26.90
CA TYR A 34 -0.11 -9.80 25.77
C TYR A 34 0.20 -8.53 24.96
N LEU A 35 -0.79 -7.69 24.68
CA LEU A 35 -0.61 -6.41 24.00
C LEU A 35 0.22 -5.42 24.82
N ALA A 36 0.00 -5.33 26.14
CA ALA A 36 0.77 -4.45 27.03
C ALA A 36 2.28 -4.80 27.06
N ASN A 37 2.64 -6.04 26.72
CA ASN A 37 4.04 -6.42 26.56
C ASN A 37 4.67 -5.81 25.30
N TRP A 38 3.89 -5.45 24.28
CA TRP A 38 4.37 -4.96 22.99
C TRP A 38 4.04 -3.50 22.69
N TYR A 39 3.00 -2.93 23.30
CA TYR A 39 2.64 -1.53 23.16
C TYR A 39 2.87 -0.78 24.48
N THR A 40 3.57 0.35 24.42
CA THR A 40 3.82 1.24 25.57
C THR A 40 3.12 2.57 25.38
N GLU A 41 2.46 3.07 26.41
CA GLU A 41 1.91 4.42 26.42
C GLU A 41 3.04 5.46 26.36
N ASP A 42 3.06 6.26 25.30
CA ASP A 42 3.88 7.47 25.17
C ASP A 42 3.01 8.70 25.45
N LYS A 43 3.24 9.30 26.62
CA LYS A 43 2.55 10.52 27.08
C LYS A 43 3.16 11.79 26.52
N ASN A 44 4.31 11.71 25.85
CA ASN A 44 4.95 12.87 25.22
C ASN A 44 4.44 13.11 23.80
N GLN A 45 3.81 12.11 23.18
CA GLN A 45 3.14 12.26 21.91
C GLN A 45 1.82 13.03 22.10
N LEU A 46 1.50 13.94 21.19
CA LEU A 46 0.23 14.67 21.16
C LEU A 46 -0.49 14.34 19.83
N PRO A 47 -1.64 13.64 19.86
CA PRO A 47 -2.32 13.10 21.05
C PRO A 47 -1.56 11.94 21.72
N GLU A 48 -1.82 11.70 23.00
CA GLU A 48 -1.24 10.56 23.74
C GLU A 48 -1.50 9.26 22.99
N SER A 49 -0.50 8.38 22.91
CA SER A 49 -0.57 7.21 22.04
C SER A 49 0.17 6.00 22.61
N TYR A 50 -0.24 4.81 22.20
CA TYR A 50 0.47 3.56 22.45
C TYR A 50 1.39 3.25 21.27
N VAL A 51 2.68 3.09 21.54
CA VAL A 51 3.72 2.85 20.53
C VAL A 51 4.22 1.42 20.61
N LEU A 52 4.35 0.77 19.45
CA LEU A 52 4.92 -0.57 19.31
C LEU A 52 6.40 -0.55 19.71
N LYS A 53 6.76 -1.43 20.64
CA LYS A 53 8.13 -1.58 21.13
C LYS A 53 9.05 -2.09 20.03
N GLN A 54 10.30 -1.64 20.08
CA GLN A 54 11.36 -2.20 19.26
C GLN A 54 11.53 -3.71 19.56
N ARG A 55 11.87 -4.47 18.52
CA ARG A 55 12.20 -5.89 18.66
C ARG A 55 13.57 -6.05 19.32
N GLU A 56 13.64 -6.91 20.32
CA GLU A 56 14.86 -7.20 21.08
C GLU A 56 15.14 -8.71 21.12
N ASP A 57 16.39 -9.08 21.43
CA ASP A 57 16.86 -10.45 21.59
C ASP A 57 16.47 -11.38 20.42
N LYS A 58 15.78 -12.49 20.73
CA LYS A 58 15.34 -13.49 19.77
C LYS A 58 14.31 -12.97 18.76
N TYR A 59 13.65 -11.84 19.05
CA TYR A 59 12.64 -11.25 18.17
C TYR A 59 13.25 -10.36 17.07
N ILE A 60 14.58 -10.19 17.08
CA ILE A 60 15.32 -9.67 15.92
C ILE A 60 15.20 -10.64 14.74
N ASP A 61 15.15 -11.95 15.02
CA ASP A 61 14.89 -12.96 14.00
C ASP A 61 13.44 -12.89 13.51
N TYR A 62 13.28 -12.87 12.18
CA TYR A 62 11.97 -12.69 11.56
C TYR A 62 11.02 -13.87 11.83
N ALA A 63 11.50 -15.11 11.83
CA ALA A 63 10.63 -16.27 12.04
C ALA A 63 10.06 -16.30 13.47
N ALA A 64 10.87 -15.89 14.46
CA ALA A 64 10.40 -15.72 15.82
C ALA A 64 9.42 -14.54 15.96
N TRP A 65 9.67 -13.43 15.25
CA TRP A 65 8.80 -12.26 15.26
C TRP A 65 7.46 -12.51 14.57
N GLU A 66 7.44 -13.20 13.44
CA GLU A 66 6.23 -13.45 12.65
C GLU A 66 5.12 -14.12 13.48
N ILE A 67 5.49 -15.04 14.39
CA ILE A 67 4.55 -15.70 15.31
C ILE A 67 3.91 -14.67 16.27
N VAL A 68 4.72 -13.79 16.85
CA VAL A 68 4.26 -12.72 17.74
C VAL A 68 3.40 -11.72 16.98
N GLU A 69 3.87 -11.27 15.83
CA GLU A 69 3.21 -10.29 14.98
C GLU A 69 1.84 -10.77 14.54
N ASN A 70 1.75 -12.02 14.07
CA ASN A 70 0.48 -12.62 13.68
C ASN A 70 -0.50 -12.69 14.85
N LYS A 71 0.00 -13.01 16.06
CA LYS A 71 -0.86 -13.01 17.25
C LYS A 71 -1.37 -11.61 17.59
N ILE A 72 -0.50 -10.60 17.61
CA ILE A 72 -0.89 -9.21 17.85
C ILE A 72 -1.89 -8.74 16.79
N ARG A 73 -1.62 -9.02 15.52
CA ARG A 73 -2.48 -8.64 14.40
C ARG A 73 -3.88 -9.23 14.56
N ASN A 74 -3.96 -10.53 14.88
CA ASN A 74 -5.25 -11.20 15.07
C ASN A 74 -6.04 -10.58 16.23
N ILE A 75 -5.39 -10.28 17.35
CA ILE A 75 -6.04 -9.62 18.50
C ILE A 75 -6.60 -8.25 18.09
N LEU A 76 -5.77 -7.42 17.43
CA LEU A 76 -6.17 -6.07 17.02
C LEU A 76 -7.26 -6.09 15.94
N GLN A 77 -7.18 -6.98 14.96
CA GLN A 77 -8.19 -7.12 13.91
C GLN A 77 -9.52 -7.62 14.45
N ASP A 78 -9.50 -8.58 15.38
CA ASP A 78 -10.71 -9.08 16.04
C ASP A 78 -11.37 -7.98 16.87
N ALA A 79 -10.59 -7.27 17.69
CA ALA A 79 -11.09 -6.14 18.47
C ALA A 79 -11.65 -5.01 17.58
N ALA A 80 -10.92 -4.63 16.53
CA ALA A 80 -11.35 -3.60 15.59
C ALA A 80 -12.66 -3.99 14.88
N SER A 81 -12.83 -5.27 14.53
CA SER A 81 -14.06 -5.77 13.88
C SER A 81 -15.30 -5.62 14.76
N HIS A 82 -15.14 -5.73 16.08
CA HIS A 82 -16.23 -5.66 17.07
C HIS A 82 -16.41 -4.29 17.71
N SER A 83 -15.44 -3.38 17.54
CA SER A 83 -15.48 -2.03 18.09
C SER A 83 -16.39 -1.07 17.35
N ASP A 84 -16.75 0.03 18.01
CA ASP A 84 -17.51 1.15 17.43
C ASP A 84 -16.62 2.21 16.73
N LEU A 85 -15.34 1.90 16.48
CA LEU A 85 -14.43 2.79 15.76
C LEU A 85 -14.98 3.11 14.35
N ASP A 86 -14.65 4.30 13.84
CA ASP A 86 -14.99 4.67 12.48
C ASP A 86 -14.22 3.81 11.46
N ASN A 87 -14.80 3.66 10.26
CA ASN A 87 -14.21 2.79 9.23
C ASN A 87 -12.83 3.26 8.80
N SER A 88 -12.58 4.57 8.70
CA SER A 88 -11.26 5.12 8.36
C SER A 88 -10.20 4.80 9.42
N THR A 89 -10.57 4.76 10.69
CA THR A 89 -9.67 4.31 11.76
C THR A 89 -9.45 2.81 11.68
N LYS A 90 -10.49 2.02 11.38
CA LYS A 90 -10.37 0.56 11.25
C LYS A 90 -9.44 0.13 10.11
N ASP A 91 -9.41 0.89 9.02
CA ASP A 91 -8.62 0.60 7.82
C ASP A 91 -7.15 0.26 8.12
N LYS A 92 -6.52 0.95 9.10
CA LYS A 92 -5.11 0.71 9.48
C LYS A 92 -4.83 -0.72 9.98
N TYR A 93 -5.85 -1.45 10.42
CA TYR A 93 -5.73 -2.82 10.90
C TYR A 93 -5.94 -3.87 9.80
N PHE A 94 -6.49 -3.49 8.65
CA PHE A 94 -6.90 -4.45 7.60
C PHE A 94 -6.22 -4.22 6.25
N ILE A 95 -5.70 -3.03 6.00
CA ILE A 95 -5.05 -2.68 4.73
C ILE A 95 -3.63 -3.25 4.69
N SER A 96 -3.29 -3.91 3.57
CA SER A 96 -1.95 -4.45 3.36
C SER A 96 -0.95 -3.34 3.02
N ALA A 97 0.34 -3.58 3.27
CA ALA A 97 1.39 -2.61 2.93
C ALA A 97 1.34 -2.19 1.45
N THR A 98 1.07 -3.14 0.55
CA THR A 98 0.94 -2.87 -0.89
C THR A 98 -0.30 -2.04 -1.23
N GLU A 99 -1.42 -2.24 -0.53
CA GLU A 99 -2.59 -1.39 -0.75
C GLU A 99 -2.38 0.00 -0.14
N SER A 100 -1.71 0.14 1.01
CA SER A 100 -1.32 1.44 1.57
C SER A 100 -0.42 2.22 0.60
N GLU A 101 0.55 1.55 -0.05
CA GLU A 101 1.37 2.16 -1.10
C GLU A 101 0.52 2.65 -2.28
N ALA A 102 -0.52 1.90 -2.66
CA ALA A 102 -1.44 2.32 -3.71
C ALA A 102 -2.33 3.50 -3.28
N ILE A 103 -2.77 3.55 -2.02
CA ILE A 103 -3.54 4.67 -1.46
C ILE A 103 -2.75 5.96 -1.53
N GLU A 104 -1.48 5.95 -1.11
CA GLU A 104 -0.64 7.15 -1.15
C GLU A 104 -0.15 7.47 -2.57
N GLY A 105 0.13 6.45 -3.37
CA GLY A 105 0.76 6.59 -4.69
C GLY A 105 -0.19 6.77 -5.87
N ILE A 106 -1.50 6.57 -5.69
CA ILE A 106 -2.51 6.73 -6.73
C ILE A 106 -3.62 7.63 -6.17
N VAL A 107 -3.60 8.91 -6.53
CA VAL A 107 -4.47 9.92 -5.92
C VAL A 107 -5.97 9.56 -5.96
N PRO A 108 -6.54 9.07 -7.08
CA PRO A 108 -7.96 8.73 -7.13
C PRO A 108 -8.31 7.33 -6.61
N TYR A 109 -7.39 6.61 -5.93
CA TYR A 109 -7.63 5.22 -5.55
C TYR A 109 -8.69 5.02 -4.46
N LEU A 110 -8.59 5.81 -3.38
CA LEU A 110 -9.55 5.84 -2.29
C LEU A 110 -9.73 7.31 -1.83
N ASN A 111 -10.05 7.52 -0.56
CA ASN A 111 -10.12 8.85 0.02
C ASN A 111 -8.74 9.52 -0.04
N THR A 112 -8.72 10.78 -0.45
CA THR A 112 -7.48 11.58 -0.50
C THR A 112 -6.89 11.72 0.90
N THR A 113 -5.63 11.37 1.05
CA THR A 113 -4.88 11.59 2.30
C THR A 113 -4.63 13.08 2.53
N GLU A 114 -4.30 13.49 3.75
CA GLU A 114 -3.99 14.91 4.04
C GLU A 114 -2.86 15.44 3.15
N TYR A 115 -1.89 14.58 2.84
CA TYR A 115 -0.79 14.91 1.94
C TYR A 115 -1.31 15.13 0.51
N GLN A 116 -2.15 14.23 0.00
CA GLN A 116 -2.74 14.37 -1.33
C GLN A 116 -3.66 15.59 -1.45
N GLN A 117 -4.38 15.96 -0.39
CA GLN A 117 -5.18 17.19 -0.38
C GLN A 117 -4.29 18.44 -0.59
N LYS A 118 -3.11 18.49 0.04
CA LYS A 118 -2.14 19.56 -0.20
C LYS A 118 -1.62 19.54 -1.64
N LEU A 119 -1.35 18.36 -2.19
CA LEU A 119 -0.93 18.22 -3.59
C LEU A 119 -2.01 18.70 -4.57
N LEU A 120 -3.27 18.38 -4.31
CA LEU A 120 -4.40 18.79 -5.16
C LEU A 120 -4.64 20.31 -5.12
N GLN A 121 -4.36 20.96 -3.99
CA GLN A 121 -4.37 22.43 -3.93
C GLN A 121 -3.28 23.06 -4.82
N LEU A 122 -2.12 22.42 -4.95
CA LEU A 122 -1.02 22.87 -5.79
C LEU A 122 -1.23 22.52 -7.28
N ILE A 123 -1.79 21.35 -7.54
CA ILE A 123 -2.01 20.81 -8.89
C ILE A 123 -3.46 20.30 -8.97
N PRO A 124 -4.43 21.19 -9.30
CA PRO A 124 -5.85 20.84 -9.28
C PRO A 124 -6.26 19.69 -10.21
N ASN A 125 -5.49 19.48 -11.29
CA ASN A 125 -5.76 18.42 -12.27
C ASN A 125 -5.01 17.10 -11.96
N LEU A 126 -4.38 16.99 -10.77
CA LEU A 126 -3.55 15.84 -10.44
C LEU A 126 -4.36 14.54 -10.47
N GLU A 127 -5.58 14.53 -9.93
CA GLU A 127 -6.48 13.37 -9.94
C GLU A 127 -6.68 12.75 -11.33
N GLN A 128 -6.79 13.58 -12.38
CA GLN A 128 -7.01 13.07 -13.75
C GLN A 128 -5.70 12.71 -14.45
N THR A 129 -4.61 13.40 -14.12
CA THR A 129 -3.31 13.20 -14.77
C THR A 129 -2.51 12.06 -14.16
N ASP A 130 -2.62 11.82 -12.85
CA ASP A 130 -1.83 10.84 -12.11
C ASP A 130 -2.01 9.40 -12.65
N PRO A 131 -3.25 8.90 -12.85
CA PRO A 131 -3.46 7.57 -13.45
C PRO A 131 -2.82 7.38 -14.84
N THR A 132 -2.62 8.47 -15.59
CA THR A 132 -2.01 8.41 -16.92
C THR A 132 -0.50 8.13 -16.89
N HIS A 133 0.14 8.32 -15.74
CA HIS A 133 1.58 8.06 -15.52
C HIS A 133 1.83 6.76 -14.76
N ILE A 134 0.78 6.06 -14.34
CA ILE A 134 0.87 4.78 -13.63
C ILE A 134 0.69 3.63 -14.62
N PHE A 135 1.52 2.59 -14.48
CA PHE A 135 1.38 1.33 -15.21
C PHE A 135 1.04 0.17 -14.27
N GLY A 136 -0.12 -0.43 -14.47
CA GLY A 136 -0.60 -1.57 -13.71
C GLY A 136 -0.23 -2.89 -14.37
N PHE A 137 0.57 -3.72 -13.69
CA PHE A 137 0.77 -5.12 -14.07
C PHE A 137 0.01 -6.04 -13.13
N PHE A 138 -0.95 -6.78 -13.69
CA PHE A 138 -1.85 -7.69 -12.98
C PHE A 138 -1.53 -9.13 -13.39
N ARG A 139 -1.03 -9.91 -12.45
CA ARG A 139 -0.79 -11.34 -12.66
C ARG A 139 -1.92 -12.14 -12.06
N ASN A 140 -2.59 -12.96 -12.86
CA ASN A 140 -3.61 -13.90 -12.38
C ASN A 140 -3.05 -15.31 -12.45
N ILE A 141 -3.22 -16.05 -11.37
CA ILE A 141 -2.78 -17.42 -11.23
C ILE A 141 -4.00 -18.31 -11.38
N ASN A 142 -3.86 -19.33 -12.23
CA ASN A 142 -4.86 -20.37 -12.34
C ASN A 142 -4.97 -21.12 -11.01
N THR A 143 -6.09 -20.92 -10.31
CA THR A 143 -6.35 -21.49 -8.99
C THR A 143 -6.37 -23.02 -9.00
N THR A 144 -6.64 -23.66 -10.14
CA THR A 144 -6.58 -25.14 -10.26
C THR A 144 -5.16 -25.68 -10.23
N THR A 145 -4.16 -24.83 -10.45
CA THR A 145 -2.73 -25.18 -10.42
C THR A 145 -2.05 -24.77 -9.12
N ALA A 146 -2.77 -24.12 -8.19
CA ALA A 146 -2.20 -23.61 -6.95
C ALA A 146 -1.66 -24.77 -6.09
N ILE A 147 -0.40 -24.64 -5.66
CA ILE A 147 0.28 -25.55 -4.77
C ILE A 147 0.70 -24.73 -3.55
N ASP A 148 0.11 -25.04 -2.39
CA ASP A 148 0.35 -24.29 -1.14
C ASP A 148 -0.24 -22.87 -1.15
N ASP A 149 -0.21 -22.21 0.00
CA ASP A 149 -0.76 -20.86 0.21
C ASP A 149 0.18 -19.72 -0.26
N LYS A 150 1.29 -20.08 -0.93
CA LYS A 150 2.36 -19.14 -1.24
C LYS A 150 1.92 -18.01 -2.16
N PHE A 151 1.23 -18.33 -3.25
CA PHE A 151 0.84 -17.37 -4.28
C PHE A 151 -0.67 -17.08 -4.32
N VAL A 152 -1.48 -17.99 -3.81
CA VAL A 152 -2.94 -17.88 -3.67
C VAL A 152 -3.25 -18.31 -2.24
N SER A 153 -3.85 -17.44 -1.44
CA SER A 153 -4.11 -17.68 -0.01
C SER A 153 -5.59 -17.41 0.31
N THR A 154 -5.99 -17.56 1.56
CA THR A 154 -7.37 -17.32 2.04
C THR A 154 -7.87 -15.89 1.81
N ASP A 155 -6.97 -14.95 1.58
CA ASP A 155 -7.19 -13.55 1.24
C ASP A 155 -7.37 -13.29 -0.26
N TYR A 156 -7.51 -14.34 -1.09
CA TYR A 156 -7.65 -14.24 -2.54
C TYR A 156 -8.74 -13.25 -2.98
N ASP A 157 -9.92 -13.29 -2.36
CA ASP A 157 -11.04 -12.42 -2.72
C ASP A 157 -10.71 -10.94 -2.45
N LYS A 158 -9.98 -10.65 -1.36
CA LYS A 158 -9.47 -9.30 -1.08
C LYS A 158 -8.47 -8.87 -2.14
N ALA A 159 -7.56 -9.77 -2.55
CA ALA A 159 -6.61 -9.53 -3.63
C ALA A 159 -7.32 -9.22 -4.96
N GLN A 160 -8.38 -9.95 -5.30
CA GLN A 160 -9.16 -9.69 -6.52
C GLN A 160 -9.89 -8.35 -6.45
N LYS A 161 -10.48 -8.00 -5.29
CA LYS A 161 -11.13 -6.70 -5.09
C LYS A 161 -10.13 -5.56 -5.27
N PHE A 162 -8.95 -5.66 -4.66
CA PHE A 162 -7.87 -4.69 -4.82
C PHE A 162 -7.47 -4.52 -6.29
N LYS A 163 -7.24 -5.64 -7.01
CA LYS A 163 -6.94 -5.61 -8.44
C LYS A 163 -8.00 -4.88 -9.24
N GLN A 164 -9.28 -5.19 -8.98
CA GLN A 164 -10.38 -4.61 -9.73
C GLN A 164 -10.50 -3.10 -9.49
N ASN A 165 -10.34 -2.66 -8.25
CA ASN A 165 -10.33 -1.24 -7.90
C ASN A 165 -9.25 -0.49 -8.71
N ILE A 166 -8.01 -0.98 -8.71
CA ILE A 166 -6.90 -0.36 -9.47
C ILE A 166 -7.18 -0.39 -10.99
N LYS A 167 -7.71 -1.49 -11.52
CA LYS A 167 -8.07 -1.58 -12.95
C LYS A 167 -9.10 -0.53 -13.36
N ASN A 168 -10.05 -0.20 -12.49
CA ASN A 168 -11.09 0.78 -12.78
C ASN A 168 -10.55 2.21 -12.86
N ILE A 169 -9.40 2.47 -12.24
CA ILE A 169 -8.76 3.80 -12.18
C ILE A 169 -7.81 4.00 -13.36
N LEU A 170 -7.09 2.94 -13.74
CA LEU A 170 -6.05 3.05 -14.76
C LEU A 170 -6.66 3.25 -16.16
N PRO A 171 -6.15 4.19 -16.97
CA PRO A 171 -6.59 4.37 -18.34
C PRO A 171 -6.38 3.13 -19.20
N ASN A 172 -7.22 3.01 -20.23
CA ASN A 172 -7.07 1.97 -21.25
C ASN A 172 -5.67 2.02 -21.88
N GLY A 173 -4.93 0.91 -21.79
CA GLY A 173 -3.55 0.81 -22.29
C GLY A 173 -2.46 0.98 -21.22
N ASN A 174 -2.80 1.49 -20.03
CA ASN A 174 -1.89 1.59 -18.88
C ASN A 174 -1.96 0.36 -17.96
N ALA A 175 -2.68 -0.68 -18.37
CA ALA A 175 -2.83 -1.93 -17.63
C ALA A 175 -2.47 -3.12 -18.51
N LEU A 176 -1.71 -4.06 -17.96
CA LEU A 176 -1.43 -5.37 -18.56
C LEU A 176 -1.88 -6.47 -17.59
N SER A 177 -2.84 -7.28 -18.02
CA SER A 177 -3.22 -8.50 -17.30
C SER A 177 -2.62 -9.73 -17.98
N MET A 178 -2.04 -10.63 -17.19
CA MET A 178 -1.42 -11.86 -17.68
C MET A 178 -1.82 -13.03 -16.78
N ASP A 179 -2.23 -14.12 -17.41
CA ASP A 179 -2.51 -15.37 -16.71
C ASP A 179 -1.26 -16.26 -16.68
N THR A 180 -1.07 -16.98 -15.57
CA THR A 180 0.02 -17.94 -15.38
C THR A 180 -0.48 -19.12 -14.56
N SER A 181 0.30 -20.20 -14.54
CA SER A 181 0.05 -21.38 -13.72
C SER A 181 1.21 -21.60 -12.76
N GLN A 182 0.94 -22.21 -11.62
CA GLN A 182 1.98 -22.60 -10.70
C GLN A 182 2.55 -23.96 -11.10
N ILE A 183 3.88 -24.04 -11.27
CA ILE A 183 4.59 -25.24 -11.73
C ILE A 183 5.09 -26.04 -10.52
N THR A 184 5.65 -25.35 -9.53
CA THR A 184 6.12 -25.95 -8.28
C THR A 184 5.71 -25.07 -7.10
N ARG A 185 5.93 -25.55 -5.86
CA ARG A 185 5.69 -24.77 -4.64
C ARG A 185 6.26 -23.35 -4.72
N ASP A 186 7.45 -23.21 -5.31
CA ASP A 186 8.19 -21.94 -5.33
C ASP A 186 8.25 -21.27 -6.71
N LYS A 187 7.60 -21.82 -7.74
CA LYS A 187 7.77 -21.37 -9.13
C LYS A 187 6.45 -21.27 -9.90
N LEU A 188 6.30 -20.16 -10.62
CA LEU A 188 5.25 -19.92 -11.61
C LEU A 188 5.77 -20.14 -13.03
N ASP A 189 4.86 -20.35 -13.98
CA ASP A 189 5.19 -20.30 -15.41
C ASP A 189 5.54 -18.86 -15.80
N GLU A 190 6.78 -18.67 -16.23
CA GLU A 190 7.37 -17.37 -16.54
C GLU A 190 7.18 -16.94 -18.01
N ALA A 191 6.41 -17.68 -18.81
CA ALA A 191 6.12 -17.32 -20.20
C ALA A 191 5.56 -15.87 -20.36
N TYR A 192 4.95 -15.32 -19.31
CA TYR A 192 4.43 -13.95 -19.31
C TYR A 192 5.52 -12.86 -19.21
N LEU A 193 6.73 -13.18 -18.73
CA LEU A 193 7.76 -12.18 -18.42
C LEU A 193 8.20 -11.39 -19.66
N TYR A 194 8.31 -12.05 -20.82
CA TYR A 194 8.67 -11.36 -22.06
C TYR A 194 7.65 -10.27 -22.45
N LYS A 195 6.36 -10.59 -22.33
CA LYS A 195 5.27 -9.63 -22.59
C LYS A 195 5.29 -8.50 -21.56
N PHE A 196 5.48 -8.83 -20.28
CA PHE A 196 5.61 -7.83 -19.21
C PHE A 196 6.73 -6.82 -19.51
N VAL A 197 7.95 -7.30 -19.76
CA VAL A 197 9.11 -6.43 -20.05
C VAL A 197 8.84 -5.56 -21.27
N THR A 198 8.34 -6.14 -22.35
CA THR A 198 8.07 -5.41 -23.59
C THR A 198 7.02 -4.31 -23.39
N SER A 199 5.94 -4.59 -22.66
CA SER A 199 4.88 -3.63 -22.38
C SER A 199 5.34 -2.50 -21.46
N VAL A 200 6.08 -2.80 -20.40
CA VAL A 200 6.65 -1.77 -19.50
C VAL A 200 7.62 -0.88 -20.25
N MET A 201 8.53 -1.45 -21.05
CA MET A 201 9.48 -0.68 -21.85
C MET A 201 8.76 0.25 -22.84
N LYS A 202 7.71 -0.25 -23.49
CA LYS A 202 6.89 0.56 -24.40
C LYS A 202 6.20 1.70 -23.66
N PHE A 203 5.63 1.44 -22.49
CA PHE A 203 4.98 2.45 -21.66
C PHE A 203 5.96 3.54 -21.23
N LEU A 204 7.09 3.17 -20.63
CA LEU A 204 8.10 4.11 -20.16
C LEU A 204 8.66 4.97 -21.29
N LYS A 205 8.99 4.35 -22.44
CA LYS A 205 9.44 5.09 -23.62
C LYS A 205 8.40 6.10 -24.08
N HIS A 206 7.13 5.71 -24.15
CA HIS A 206 6.06 6.62 -24.55
C HIS A 206 5.92 7.81 -23.59
N GLN A 207 6.01 7.60 -22.28
CA GLN A 207 5.94 8.68 -21.29
C GLN A 207 7.13 9.64 -21.41
N ILE A 208 8.34 9.10 -21.58
CA ILE A 208 9.56 9.91 -21.77
C ILE A 208 9.45 10.74 -23.06
N ASP A 209 9.07 10.11 -24.17
CA ASP A 209 8.94 10.79 -25.46
C ASP A 209 7.89 11.92 -25.39
N LYS A 210 6.80 11.70 -24.65
CA LYS A 210 5.75 12.71 -24.39
C LYS A 210 6.28 13.87 -23.56
N GLN A 211 7.02 13.61 -22.48
CA GLN A 211 7.61 14.65 -21.64
C GLN A 211 8.63 15.48 -22.42
N VAL A 212 9.55 14.83 -23.14
CA VAL A 212 10.54 15.53 -24.00
C VAL A 212 9.84 16.42 -25.03
N SER A 213 8.74 15.94 -25.62
CA SER A 213 7.95 16.74 -26.57
C SER A 213 7.27 17.94 -25.93
N GLN A 214 6.82 17.82 -24.67
CA GLN A 214 6.24 18.93 -23.92
C GLN A 214 7.29 19.96 -23.55
N ASP A 215 8.46 19.53 -23.08
CA ASP A 215 9.57 20.41 -22.73
C ASP A 215 10.06 21.19 -23.96
N ASN A 216 10.20 20.53 -25.11
CA ASN A 216 10.60 21.19 -26.36
C ASN A 216 9.57 22.20 -26.88
N ARG A 217 8.28 22.03 -26.56
CA ARG A 217 7.21 23.00 -26.92
C ARG A 217 7.13 24.16 -25.95
N SER A 218 7.51 23.91 -24.69
CA SER A 218 7.64 24.91 -23.66
C SER A 218 8.95 25.65 -23.93
N ASN A 219 8.92 26.71 -24.75
CA ASN A 219 10.08 27.57 -25.07
C ASN A 219 10.62 28.34 -23.83
N ASN A 220 10.74 27.67 -22.69
CA ASN A 220 11.29 28.20 -21.46
C ASN A 220 12.81 28.24 -21.62
N SER A 221 13.40 29.42 -21.49
CA SER A 221 14.85 29.53 -21.38
C SER A 221 15.36 28.70 -20.21
N ASN A 222 16.63 28.24 -20.23
CA ASN A 222 17.25 27.55 -19.08
C ASN A 222 17.03 28.32 -17.76
N PHE A 223 16.98 29.66 -17.82
CA PHE A 223 16.69 30.52 -16.68
C PHE A 223 15.24 30.43 -16.17
N GLU A 224 14.26 30.30 -17.04
CA GLU A 224 12.85 30.10 -16.67
C GLU A 224 12.65 28.73 -16.01
N VAL A 225 13.30 27.69 -16.54
CA VAL A 225 13.30 26.34 -15.96
C VAL A 225 13.96 26.33 -14.58
N GLU A 226 15.13 26.96 -14.44
CA GLU A 226 15.85 27.07 -13.17
C GLU A 226 15.06 27.87 -12.12
N LYS A 227 14.37 28.94 -12.53
CA LYS A 227 13.51 29.74 -11.66
C LYS A 227 12.25 28.98 -11.20
N LEU A 228 11.68 28.13 -12.06
CA LEU A 228 10.57 27.25 -11.69
C LEU A 228 11.03 26.15 -10.72
N GLN A 229 12.18 25.53 -10.96
CA GLN A 229 12.78 24.53 -10.07
C GLN A 229 13.11 25.14 -8.69
N GLN A 230 13.76 26.31 -8.64
CA GLN A 230 14.07 27.01 -7.38
C GLN A 230 12.81 27.42 -6.61
N LYS A 231 11.76 27.90 -7.29
CA LYS A 231 10.46 28.13 -6.64
C LYS A 231 9.92 26.86 -6.01
N HIS A 232 9.98 25.74 -6.73
CA HIS A 232 9.50 24.46 -6.22
C HIS A 232 10.24 24.00 -4.95
N TYR A 233 11.55 24.26 -4.85
CA TYR A 233 12.36 23.98 -3.65
C TYR A 233 12.07 24.93 -2.48
N LEU A 234 11.78 26.20 -2.76
CA LEU A 234 11.51 27.21 -1.73
C LEU A 234 10.12 27.05 -1.08
N TYR A 235 9.16 26.44 -1.77
CA TYR A 235 7.81 26.17 -1.25
C TYR A 235 7.64 24.78 -0.61
N GLN A 236 8.72 23.98 -0.54
CA GLN A 236 8.74 22.66 0.10
C GLN A 236 9.41 22.66 1.50
N GLN A 237 9.75 23.84 2.05
CA GLN A 237 10.17 24.04 3.45
C GLN A 237 9.04 24.69 4.24
#